data_AF-A0A8X6J185-F1
#
_entry.id   AF-A0A8X6J185-F1
#
_cell.length_a   1.000
_cell.length_b   1.000
_cell.length_c   1.000
_cell.angle_alpha   90.00
_cell.angle_beta   90.00
_cell.angle_gamma   90.00
#
_symmetry.space_group_name_H-M   'P 1'
#
loop_
_entity.id
_entity.type
_entity.pdbx_description
1 polymer ?
#
loop_
_entity_poly.entity_id
_entity_poly.type
_entity_poly.pdbx_seq_one_letter_code
_entity_poly.pdbx_strand_id
1 'polypeptide(L)'
;ACILANSVEHVRKDLEDLPHQMQWEESLNKLNEGSEDTNFTDQVKRILNLIHQSMDSNLKCIVAVSLNTASANLQCQYEKPLSTWLQASNLQQGYDRFLCYFNEYVESVNEILKEDLIPKFLSLVWVSNADVHSKWISRRTTTRICRNNKREYSKLVGLSIIHVAESIVSPVEYLGHIAFQAGYKLTGEESVDLYVNVQKGQRLPARKFEMNELYVKLTLCPSSLFPNQIPLKSTPVTEDSDNPVFNQFFQFSNLPAKILSIKGAVVQVLVLNQDKSYSAEAVLLLKQVQNMSGFASLEFLPVYLMALKKFDMSQISYQVLKNRSRWDKNAKLFINSRNKAVKNQKISLSCIPGKNPCLF
;
A
#
# COMPACT_ATOMS: atom_id res chain seq x y z
N ALA A 1 4.38 -28.64 -5.18
CA ALA A 1 3.96 -27.23 -5.08
C ALA A 1 5.16 -26.30 -4.93
N CYS A 2 5.93 -26.36 -3.83
CA CYS A 2 7.11 -25.50 -3.64
C CYS A 2 8.18 -25.67 -4.74
N ILE A 3 8.49 -26.92 -5.13
CA ILE A 3 9.41 -27.21 -6.24
C ILE A 3 8.94 -26.56 -7.54
N LEU A 4 7.65 -26.69 -7.87
CA LEU A 4 7.07 -26.07 -9.07
C LEU A 4 7.18 -24.54 -9.00
N ALA A 5 6.89 -23.93 -7.86
CA ALA A 5 7.04 -22.48 -7.67
C ALA A 5 8.49 -22.04 -7.90
N ASN A 6 9.47 -22.79 -7.39
CA ASN A 6 10.89 -22.50 -7.62
C ASN A 6 11.30 -22.62 -9.09
N SER A 7 10.86 -23.68 -9.77
CA SER A 7 11.16 -23.91 -11.18
C SER A 7 10.56 -22.82 -12.06
N VAL A 8 9.32 -22.43 -11.81
CA VAL A 8 8.66 -21.36 -12.57
C VAL A 8 9.31 -20.01 -12.29
N GLU A 9 9.67 -19.71 -11.04
CA GLU A 9 10.40 -18.48 -10.69
C GLU A 9 11.82 -18.46 -11.29
N HIS A 10 12.48 -19.62 -11.42
CA HIS A 10 13.74 -19.74 -12.15
C HIS A 10 13.56 -19.32 -13.61
N VAL A 11 12.63 -19.96 -14.32
CA VAL A 11 12.34 -19.66 -15.72
C VAL A 11 11.95 -18.19 -15.90
N ARG A 12 11.16 -17.63 -14.98
CA ARG A 12 10.78 -16.21 -15.01
C ARG A 12 12.00 -15.29 -14.95
N LYS A 13 12.97 -15.58 -14.06
CA LYS A 13 14.21 -14.81 -13.93
C LYS A 13 15.10 -14.92 -15.16
N ASP A 14 15.22 -16.11 -15.75
CA ASP A 14 15.99 -16.31 -16.98
C ASP A 14 15.37 -15.51 -18.14
N LEU A 15 14.04 -15.50 -18.23
CA LEU A 15 13.30 -14.74 -19.24
C LEU A 15 13.36 -13.21 -19.03
N GLU A 16 13.64 -12.75 -17.82
CA GLU A 16 13.80 -11.33 -17.52
C GLU A 16 15.00 -10.72 -18.26
N ASP A 17 16.05 -11.53 -18.47
CA ASP A 17 17.28 -11.15 -19.18
C ASP A 17 17.23 -11.43 -20.70
N LEU A 18 16.18 -12.11 -21.17
CA LEU A 18 16.03 -12.49 -22.58
C LEU A 18 16.14 -11.30 -23.57
N PRO A 19 15.55 -10.11 -23.30
CA PRO A 19 15.70 -8.96 -24.20
C PRO A 19 17.15 -8.53 -24.41
N HIS A 20 17.97 -8.64 -23.35
CA HIS A 20 19.39 -8.32 -23.40
C HIS A 20 20.18 -9.41 -24.12
N GLN A 21 19.93 -10.69 -23.79
CA GLN A 21 20.62 -11.82 -24.41
C GLN A 21 20.37 -11.92 -25.92
N MET A 22 19.16 -11.60 -26.36
CA MET A 22 18.79 -11.59 -27.77
C MET A 22 19.14 -10.28 -28.48
N GLN A 23 19.73 -9.30 -27.78
CA GLN A 23 20.09 -8.00 -28.31
C GLN A 23 18.94 -7.38 -29.13
N TRP A 24 17.73 -7.32 -28.57
CA TRP A 24 16.53 -6.92 -29.31
C TRP A 24 16.71 -5.57 -30.00
N GLU A 25 17.32 -4.60 -29.32
CA GLU A 25 17.53 -3.26 -29.90
C GLU A 25 18.50 -3.29 -31.09
N GLU A 26 19.64 -3.96 -30.97
CA GLU A 26 20.61 -4.07 -32.07
C GLU A 26 20.03 -4.84 -33.25
N SER A 27 19.30 -5.93 -32.98
CA SER A 27 18.68 -6.75 -34.02
C SER A 27 17.58 -6.00 -34.77
N LEU A 28 16.75 -5.24 -34.05
CA LEU A 28 15.73 -4.40 -34.65
C LEU A 28 16.34 -3.22 -35.43
N ASN A 29 17.39 -2.61 -34.91
CA ASN A 29 18.11 -1.54 -35.62
C ASN A 29 18.70 -2.06 -36.94
N LYS A 30 19.32 -3.25 -36.95
CA LYS A 30 19.83 -3.90 -38.17
C LYS A 30 18.73 -4.22 -39.17
N LEU A 31 17.56 -4.67 -38.72
CA LEU A 31 16.42 -4.93 -39.61
C LEU A 31 15.85 -3.64 -40.24
N ASN A 32 16.10 -2.49 -39.62
CA ASN A 32 15.66 -1.18 -40.09
C ASN A 32 16.73 -0.45 -40.92
N GLU A 33 17.93 -1.01 -41.08
CA GLU A 33 18.99 -0.46 -41.95
C GLU A 33 18.53 -0.51 -43.42
N GLY A 34 17.90 0.59 -43.88
CA GLY A 34 17.39 0.74 -45.25
C GLY A 34 15.93 1.15 -45.36
N SER A 35 15.20 1.25 -44.24
CA SER A 35 13.83 1.78 -44.19
C SER A 35 13.81 3.12 -43.45
N GLU A 36 13.25 4.16 -44.07
CA GLU A 36 13.00 5.44 -43.39
C GLU A 36 11.83 5.36 -42.40
N ASP A 37 11.07 4.27 -42.40
CA ASP A 37 9.88 4.12 -41.56
C ASP A 37 10.23 3.62 -40.15
N THR A 38 10.46 4.55 -39.23
CA THR A 38 10.70 4.26 -37.81
C THR A 38 9.49 3.64 -37.11
N ASN A 39 8.28 3.76 -37.68
CA ASN A 39 7.04 3.27 -37.09
C ASN A 39 7.04 1.73 -36.99
N PHE A 40 7.62 1.04 -37.97
CA PHE A 40 7.67 -0.43 -37.96
C PHE A 40 8.50 -0.95 -36.78
N THR A 41 9.69 -0.39 -36.54
CA THR A 41 10.58 -0.78 -35.44
C THR A 41 9.91 -0.59 -34.08
N ASP A 42 9.25 0.56 -33.88
CA ASP A 42 8.54 0.86 -32.64
C ASP A 42 7.35 -0.08 -32.42
N GLN A 43 6.62 -0.43 -33.48
CA GLN A 43 5.52 -1.39 -33.41
C GLN A 43 6.02 -2.79 -33.02
N VAL A 44 7.09 -3.28 -33.64
CA VAL A 44 7.66 -4.60 -33.30
C VAL A 44 8.19 -4.60 -31.86
N LYS A 45 8.90 -3.56 -31.43
CA LYS A 45 9.38 -3.42 -30.05
C LYS A 45 8.22 -3.42 -29.06
N ARG A 46 7.14 -2.71 -29.38
CA ARG A 46 5.92 -2.71 -28.56
C ARG A 46 5.29 -4.09 -28.46
N ILE A 47 5.20 -4.84 -29.55
CA ILE A 47 4.64 -6.20 -29.56
C ILE A 47 5.51 -7.14 -28.71
N LEU A 48 6.83 -7.10 -28.87
CA LEU A 48 7.75 -7.93 -28.08
C LEU A 48 7.64 -7.63 -26.58
N ASN A 49 7.56 -6.35 -26.20
CA ASN A 49 7.35 -5.93 -24.82
C ASN A 49 6.00 -6.42 -24.27
N LEU A 50 4.94 -6.37 -25.06
CA LEU A 50 3.63 -6.89 -24.65
C LEU A 50 3.64 -8.40 -24.44
N ILE A 51 4.33 -9.15 -25.32
CA ILE A 51 4.50 -10.60 -25.17
C ILE A 51 5.29 -10.91 -23.90
N HIS A 52 6.40 -10.21 -23.67
CA HIS A 52 7.23 -10.38 -22.48
C HIS A 52 6.47 -10.10 -21.18
N GLN A 53 5.74 -8.99 -21.13
CA GLN A 53 4.90 -8.63 -19.98
C GLN A 53 3.78 -9.65 -19.75
N SER A 54 3.15 -10.14 -20.82
CA SER A 54 2.11 -11.18 -20.74
C SER A 54 2.67 -12.48 -20.18
N MET A 55 3.85 -12.91 -20.65
CA MET A 55 4.53 -14.10 -20.14
C MET A 55 4.93 -13.96 -18.67
N ASP A 56 5.55 -12.85 -18.27
CA ASP A 56 5.93 -12.60 -16.88
C ASP A 56 4.70 -12.59 -15.95
N SER A 57 3.60 -11.98 -16.37
CA SER A 57 2.33 -12.00 -15.63
C SER A 57 1.79 -13.42 -15.46
N ASN A 58 1.81 -14.23 -16.52
CA ASN A 58 1.36 -15.63 -16.46
C ASN A 58 2.23 -16.48 -15.53
N LEU A 59 3.56 -16.34 -15.59
CA LEU A 59 4.49 -17.06 -14.71
C LEU A 59 4.29 -16.65 -13.24
N LYS A 60 4.12 -15.35 -12.96
CA LYS A 60 3.76 -14.85 -11.61
C LYS A 60 2.46 -15.48 -11.11
N CYS A 61 1.46 -15.62 -11.97
CA CYS A 61 0.20 -16.28 -11.62
C CYS A 61 0.41 -17.76 -11.25
N ILE A 62 1.19 -18.51 -12.04
CA ILE A 62 1.50 -19.92 -11.76
C ILE A 62 2.27 -20.07 -10.43
N VAL A 63 3.22 -19.19 -10.14
CA VAL A 63 3.92 -19.15 -8.84
C VAL A 63 2.91 -18.91 -7.72
N ALA A 64 2.03 -17.91 -7.86
CA ALA A 64 1.02 -17.60 -6.85
C ALA A 64 0.06 -18.78 -6.59
N VAL A 65 -0.42 -19.45 -7.64
CA VAL A 65 -1.24 -20.66 -7.52
C VAL A 65 -0.48 -21.77 -6.80
N SER A 66 0.77 -22.02 -7.18
CA SER A 66 1.61 -23.06 -6.56
C SER A 66 1.86 -22.79 -5.08
N LEU A 67 2.13 -21.53 -4.70
CA LEU A 67 2.30 -21.13 -3.30
C LEU A 67 0.99 -21.24 -2.51
N ASN A 68 -0.15 -20.87 -3.11
CA ASN A 68 -1.47 -21.06 -2.50
C ASN A 68 -1.76 -22.54 -2.24
N THR A 69 -1.47 -23.44 -3.20
CA THR A 69 -1.61 -24.88 -3.00
C THR A 69 -0.70 -25.40 -1.89
N ALA A 70 0.56 -24.93 -1.83
CA ALA A 70 1.46 -25.28 -0.73
C ALA A 70 0.90 -24.83 0.63
N SER A 71 0.40 -23.60 0.71
CA SER A 71 -0.22 -23.05 1.92
C SER A 71 -1.47 -23.83 2.33
N ALA A 72 -2.32 -24.22 1.38
CA ALA A 72 -3.53 -24.99 1.65
C ALA A 72 -3.19 -26.42 2.13
N ASN A 73 -2.17 -27.05 1.54
CA ASN A 73 -1.71 -28.36 1.98
C ASN A 73 -1.17 -28.33 3.41
N LEU A 74 -0.38 -27.30 3.73
CA LEU A 74 0.08 -27.06 5.09
C LEU A 74 -1.11 -26.87 6.03
N GLN A 75 -2.13 -26.12 5.61
CA GLN A 75 -3.35 -25.95 6.38
C GLN A 75 -4.04 -27.26 6.74
N CYS A 76 -4.24 -28.12 5.75
CA CYS A 76 -4.83 -29.43 5.98
C CYS A 76 -3.99 -30.31 6.94
N GLN A 77 -2.66 -30.16 6.94
CA GLN A 77 -1.79 -30.94 7.83
C GLN A 77 -1.92 -30.54 9.30
N TYR A 78 -2.00 -29.24 9.62
CA TYR A 78 -2.12 -28.82 11.01
C TYR A 78 -3.56 -28.72 11.51
N GLU A 79 -4.60 -28.74 10.64
CA GLU A 79 -6.00 -28.68 11.10
C GLU A 79 -6.35 -29.79 12.11
N LYS A 80 -5.87 -31.01 11.88
CA LYS A 80 -6.09 -32.15 12.80
C LYS A 80 -5.37 -31.93 14.15
N PRO A 81 -4.04 -31.75 14.21
CA PRO A 81 -3.33 -31.42 15.45
C PRO A 81 -3.91 -30.21 16.18
N LEU A 82 -4.25 -29.16 15.44
CA LEU A 82 -4.82 -27.93 15.97
C LEU A 82 -6.16 -28.19 16.68
N SER A 83 -7.02 -29.03 16.11
CA SER A 83 -8.30 -29.39 16.76
C SER A 83 -8.06 -30.10 18.11
N THR A 84 -7.07 -30.99 18.17
CA THR A 84 -6.68 -31.69 19.40
C THR A 84 -6.02 -30.75 20.42
N TRP A 85 -5.16 -29.83 19.97
CA TRP A 85 -4.50 -28.86 20.83
C TRP A 85 -5.45 -27.80 21.39
N LEU A 86 -6.48 -27.43 20.63
CA LEU A 86 -7.55 -26.54 21.10
C LEU A 86 -8.44 -27.19 22.16
N GLN A 87 -8.45 -28.52 22.23
CA GLN A 87 -9.16 -29.31 23.25
C GLN A 87 -8.27 -29.65 24.46
N ALA A 88 -6.98 -29.30 24.45
CA ALA A 88 -6.10 -29.54 25.57
C ALA A 88 -6.56 -28.75 26.81
N SER A 89 -6.49 -29.39 27.99
CA SER A 89 -6.82 -28.77 29.28
C SER A 89 -5.96 -27.53 29.57
N ASN A 90 -4.73 -27.51 29.06
CA ASN A 90 -3.85 -26.36 29.07
C ASN A 90 -3.67 -25.77 27.65
N LEU A 91 -4.44 -24.72 27.37
CA LEU A 91 -4.42 -24.02 26.07
C LEU A 91 -3.04 -23.45 25.71
N GLN A 92 -2.21 -23.11 26.69
CA GLN A 92 -0.85 -22.62 26.45
C GLN A 92 0.04 -23.73 25.91
N GLN A 93 0.00 -24.91 26.54
CA GLN A 93 0.78 -26.06 26.10
C GLN A 93 0.36 -26.51 24.69
N GLY A 94 -0.93 -26.47 24.37
CA GLY A 94 -1.43 -26.74 23.02
C GLY A 94 -0.90 -25.75 21.98
N TYR A 95 -0.83 -24.46 22.32
CA TYR A 95 -0.30 -23.44 21.42
C TYR A 95 1.22 -23.51 21.25
N ASP A 96 1.96 -23.78 22.32
CA ASP A 96 3.42 -23.93 22.23
C ASP A 96 3.77 -25.13 21.34
N ARG A 97 3.01 -26.24 21.44
CA ARG A 97 3.12 -27.38 20.51
C ARG A 97 2.79 -27.00 19.07
N PHE A 98 1.75 -26.20 18.85
CA PHE A 98 1.42 -25.65 17.54
C PHE A 98 2.57 -24.83 16.96
N LEU A 99 3.12 -23.91 17.74
CA LEU A 99 4.20 -23.05 17.27
C LEU A 99 5.47 -23.85 16.97
N CYS A 100 5.85 -24.82 17.80
CA CYS A 100 6.99 -25.70 17.50
C CYS A 100 6.78 -26.43 16.16
N TYR A 101 5.63 -27.09 15.99
CA TYR A 101 5.31 -27.80 14.75
C TYR A 101 5.27 -26.87 13.52
N PHE A 102 4.67 -25.70 13.68
CA PHE A 102 4.60 -24.70 12.61
C PHE A 102 5.99 -24.18 12.23
N ASN A 103 6.86 -23.92 13.21
CA ASN A 103 8.22 -23.47 12.97
C ASN A 103 9.05 -24.54 12.26
N GLU A 104 9.01 -25.80 12.72
CA GLU A 104 9.70 -26.92 12.06
C GLU A 104 9.27 -27.06 10.59
N TYR A 105 7.98 -26.88 10.30
CA TYR A 105 7.49 -26.90 8.93
C TYR A 105 7.96 -25.68 8.12
N VAL A 106 7.89 -24.47 8.69
CA VAL A 106 8.36 -23.25 8.02
C VAL A 106 9.85 -23.36 7.72
N GLU A 107 10.65 -23.93 8.62
CA GLU A 107 12.07 -24.23 8.40
C GLU A 107 12.25 -25.21 7.24
N SER A 108 11.48 -26.29 7.21
CA SER A 108 11.49 -27.26 6.09
C SER A 108 11.11 -26.61 4.75
N VAL A 109 10.13 -25.70 4.74
CA VAL A 109 9.77 -24.95 3.53
C VAL A 109 10.84 -23.93 3.17
N ASN A 110 11.49 -23.29 4.15
CA ASN A 110 12.58 -22.35 3.94
C ASN A 110 13.82 -23.03 3.31
N GLU A 111 14.07 -24.30 3.62
CA GLU A 111 15.11 -25.10 2.97
C GLU A 111 14.77 -25.44 1.51
N ILE A 112 13.48 -25.65 1.20
CA ILE A 112 13.04 -26.06 -0.12
C ILE A 112 12.78 -24.86 -1.04
N LEU A 113 12.14 -23.81 -0.55
CA LEU A 113 11.66 -22.67 -1.32
C LEU A 113 12.76 -21.63 -1.49
N LYS A 114 12.87 -21.02 -2.68
CA LYS A 114 13.82 -19.93 -2.90
C LYS A 114 13.51 -18.73 -1.97
N GLU A 115 14.55 -18.06 -1.51
CA GLU A 115 14.51 -17.00 -0.50
C GLU A 115 13.51 -15.87 -0.83
N ASP A 116 13.40 -15.50 -2.11
CA ASP A 116 12.52 -14.46 -2.61
C ASP A 116 11.02 -14.84 -2.62
N LEU A 117 10.72 -16.14 -2.56
CA LEU A 117 9.35 -16.64 -2.51
C LEU A 117 8.85 -16.83 -1.07
N ILE A 118 9.75 -16.89 -0.08
CA ILE A 118 9.41 -17.13 1.33
C ILE A 118 8.48 -16.06 1.90
N PRO A 119 8.75 -14.74 1.71
CA PRO A 119 7.85 -13.71 2.22
C PRO A 119 6.43 -13.83 1.65
N LYS A 120 6.31 -14.20 0.36
CA LYS A 120 5.02 -14.40 -0.31
C LYS A 120 4.30 -15.61 0.29
N PHE A 121 5.00 -16.74 0.41
CA PHE A 121 4.46 -17.95 1.03
C PHE A 121 3.97 -17.71 2.45
N LEU A 122 4.81 -17.11 3.31
CA LEU A 122 4.44 -16.80 4.69
C LEU A 122 3.22 -15.89 4.75
N SER A 123 3.14 -14.88 3.87
CA SER A 123 1.97 -14.00 3.83
C SER A 123 0.66 -14.76 3.56
N LEU A 124 0.67 -15.76 2.68
CA LEU A 124 -0.49 -16.60 2.37
C LEU A 124 -0.87 -17.46 3.56
N VAL A 125 0.12 -18.11 4.18
CA VAL A 125 -0.08 -18.95 5.37
C VAL A 125 -0.67 -18.13 6.53
N TRP A 126 -0.16 -16.92 6.76
CA TRP A 126 -0.67 -16.03 7.81
C TRP A 126 -2.10 -15.56 7.54
N VAL A 127 -2.44 -15.26 6.29
CA VAL A 127 -3.79 -14.84 5.90
C VAL A 127 -4.78 -15.98 6.11
N SER A 128 -4.45 -17.19 5.65
CA SER A 128 -5.31 -18.38 5.81
C SER A 128 -5.52 -18.77 7.28
N ASN A 129 -4.54 -18.49 8.14
CA ASN A 129 -4.62 -18.77 9.59
C ASN A 129 -5.12 -17.62 10.45
N ALA A 130 -5.50 -16.49 9.86
CA ALA A 130 -5.91 -15.32 10.62
C ALA A 130 -7.07 -15.62 11.58
N ASP A 131 -8.00 -16.49 11.20
CA ASP A 131 -9.13 -16.87 12.05
C ASP A 131 -8.72 -17.74 13.24
N VAL A 132 -7.81 -18.70 13.06
CA VAL A 132 -7.27 -19.54 14.15
C VAL A 132 -6.51 -18.67 15.15
N HIS A 133 -5.61 -17.83 14.68
CA HIS A 133 -4.90 -16.88 15.52
C HIS A 133 -5.87 -15.91 16.21
N SER A 134 -6.91 -15.44 15.51
CA SER A 134 -7.91 -14.54 16.11
C SER A 134 -8.70 -15.22 17.23
N LYS A 135 -9.10 -16.49 17.08
CA LYS A 135 -9.80 -17.26 18.12
C LYS A 135 -8.92 -17.47 19.35
N TRP A 136 -7.63 -17.75 19.15
CA TRP A 136 -6.68 -17.90 20.25
C TRP A 136 -6.37 -16.56 20.94
N ILE A 137 -6.08 -15.51 20.17
CA ILE A 137 -5.85 -14.16 20.68
C ILE A 137 -7.06 -13.72 21.50
N SER A 138 -8.29 -13.90 20.97
CA SER A 138 -9.54 -13.56 21.65
C SER A 138 -9.73 -14.26 23.00
N ARG A 139 -9.24 -15.50 23.16
CA ARG A 139 -9.30 -16.25 24.42
C ARG A 139 -8.24 -15.80 25.44
N ARG A 140 -7.17 -15.14 24.99
CA ARG A 140 -6.04 -14.70 25.84
C ARG A 140 -6.00 -13.19 26.09
N THR A 141 -6.80 -12.39 25.38
CA THR A 141 -6.78 -10.91 25.40
C THR A 141 -7.26 -10.22 26.69
N THR A 142 -7.31 -10.88 27.84
CA THR A 142 -7.63 -10.16 29.08
C THR A 142 -6.40 -9.49 29.72
N THR A 143 -5.13 -9.79 29.39
CA THR A 143 -4.04 -9.11 30.17
C THR A 143 -2.63 -8.90 29.59
N ARG A 144 -2.05 -9.71 28.68
CA ARG A 144 -0.57 -9.65 28.47
C ARG A 144 0.00 -9.19 27.11
N ILE A 145 -0.77 -9.13 26.02
CA ILE A 145 -0.20 -8.95 24.66
C ILE A 145 -0.15 -7.46 24.19
N CYS A 146 -0.68 -6.51 24.97
CA CYS A 146 -0.82 -5.10 24.51
C CYS A 146 0.51 -4.34 24.27
N ARG A 147 1.66 -4.78 24.80
CA ARG A 147 2.93 -4.03 24.66
C ARG A 147 3.70 -4.35 23.36
N ASN A 148 3.75 -5.60 22.89
CA ASN A 148 4.47 -5.94 21.65
C ASN A 148 3.68 -5.57 20.37
N ASN A 149 2.35 -5.50 20.46
CA ASN A 149 1.48 -5.20 19.32
C ASN A 149 1.60 -3.78 18.73
N LYS A 150 2.03 -2.79 19.53
CA LYS A 150 2.08 -1.39 19.06
C LYS A 150 3.14 -1.17 17.97
N ARG A 151 4.27 -1.90 18.04
CA ARG A 151 5.33 -1.86 17.02
C ARG A 151 4.88 -2.55 15.72
N GLU A 152 4.24 -3.71 15.82
CA GLU A 152 3.76 -4.43 14.64
C GLU A 152 2.63 -3.70 13.91
N TYR A 153 1.70 -3.09 14.65
CA TYR A 153 0.65 -2.26 14.07
C TYR A 153 1.23 -1.13 13.21
N SER A 154 2.21 -0.40 13.75
CA SER A 154 2.85 0.72 13.05
C SER A 154 3.55 0.26 11.76
N LYS A 155 4.16 -0.94 11.80
CA LYS A 155 4.75 -1.56 10.60
C LYS A 155 3.69 -1.94 9.57
N LEU A 156 2.58 -2.57 9.96
CA LEU A 156 1.53 -3.01 9.04
C LEU A 156 0.80 -1.83 8.37
N VAL A 157 0.48 -0.78 9.13
CA VAL A 157 -0.08 0.46 8.55
C VAL A 157 0.96 1.17 7.70
N GLY A 158 2.23 1.18 8.12
CA GLY A 158 3.32 1.67 7.30
C GLY A 158 3.38 0.95 5.95
N LEU A 159 3.32 -0.39 5.94
CA LEU A 159 3.35 -1.19 4.72
C LEU A 159 2.15 -0.93 3.79
N SER A 160 0.93 -0.79 4.33
CA SER A 160 -0.24 -0.46 3.49
C SER A 160 -0.11 0.92 2.85
N ILE A 161 0.43 1.89 3.58
CA ILE A 161 0.58 3.26 3.11
C ILE A 161 1.78 3.42 2.16
N ILE A 162 2.89 2.72 2.40
CA ILE A 162 4.03 2.66 1.48
C ILE A 162 3.59 2.17 0.12
N HIS A 163 2.73 1.15 0.06
CA HIS A 163 2.26 0.64 -1.23
C HIS A 163 1.52 1.72 -2.03
N VAL A 164 0.74 2.61 -1.38
CA VAL A 164 0.11 3.75 -2.06
C VAL A 164 1.16 4.74 -2.58
N ALA A 165 2.20 5.02 -1.79
CA ALA A 165 3.29 5.93 -2.15
C ALA A 165 4.17 5.40 -3.28
N GLU A 166 4.53 4.12 -3.24
CA GLU A 166 5.47 3.46 -4.16
C GLU A 166 4.80 2.84 -5.39
N SER A 167 3.47 2.71 -5.40
CA SER A 167 2.76 2.21 -6.59
C SER A 167 2.92 3.20 -7.75
N ILE A 168 3.74 2.85 -8.74
CA ILE A 168 3.92 3.65 -9.97
C ILE A 168 2.76 3.38 -10.97
N VAL A 169 1.92 2.39 -10.68
CA VAL A 169 0.81 2.01 -11.56
C VAL A 169 -0.15 3.19 -11.69
N SER A 170 -0.30 3.70 -12.92
CA SER A 170 -1.33 4.67 -13.25
C SER A 170 -2.67 4.11 -12.81
N PRO A 171 -3.41 4.81 -11.93
CA PRO A 171 -4.70 4.31 -11.48
C PRO A 171 -5.60 4.14 -12.70
N VAL A 172 -6.40 3.07 -12.70
CA VAL A 172 -7.40 2.80 -13.76
C VAL A 172 -8.34 3.99 -13.95
N GLU A 173 -8.55 4.76 -12.87
CA GLU A 173 -9.32 6.00 -12.85
C GLU A 173 -8.39 7.18 -12.54
N TYR A 174 -8.30 8.14 -13.45
CA TYR A 174 -7.53 9.37 -13.25
C TYR A 174 -8.27 10.33 -12.33
N LEU A 175 -7.71 10.63 -11.15
CA LEU A 175 -8.34 11.47 -10.11
C LEU A 175 -7.72 12.87 -10.00
N GLY A 176 -6.84 13.24 -10.94
CA GLY A 176 -6.10 14.50 -10.93
C GLY A 176 -4.79 14.44 -10.13
N HIS A 177 -4.23 15.62 -9.88
CA HIS A 177 -2.97 15.80 -9.15
C HIS A 177 -3.12 16.83 -8.04
N ILE A 178 -2.23 16.75 -7.05
CA ILE A 178 -2.04 17.77 -6.03
C ILE A 178 -0.58 18.26 -6.05
N ALA A 179 -0.40 19.58 -6.02
CA ALA A 179 0.89 20.25 -5.95
C ALA A 179 1.14 20.76 -4.53
N PHE A 180 2.27 20.37 -3.93
CA PHE A 180 2.69 20.85 -2.62
C PHE A 180 4.21 20.82 -2.44
N GLN A 181 4.72 21.63 -1.51
CA GLN A 181 6.12 21.61 -1.08
C GLN A 181 6.20 21.02 0.32
N ALA A 182 7.28 20.31 0.63
CA ALA A 182 7.53 19.78 1.97
C ALA A 182 9.02 19.85 2.31
N GLY A 183 9.33 20.28 3.52
CA GLY A 183 10.69 20.41 4.04
C GLY A 183 10.73 20.29 5.55
N TYR A 184 11.88 19.98 6.13
CA TYR A 184 12.04 19.95 7.59
C TYR A 184 13.24 20.79 8.05
N LYS A 185 13.14 21.43 9.22
CA LYS A 185 14.28 22.08 9.89
C LYS A 185 14.62 21.33 11.17
N LEU A 186 15.91 21.21 11.46
CA LEU A 186 16.37 20.76 12.78
C LEU A 186 16.12 21.88 13.79
N THR A 187 15.40 21.57 14.87
CA THR A 187 15.14 22.51 15.99
C THR A 187 15.97 22.20 17.23
N GLY A 188 16.65 21.05 17.23
CA GLY A 188 17.59 20.60 18.25
C GLY A 188 18.33 19.36 17.74
N GLU A 189 19.10 18.70 18.61
CA GLU A 189 19.86 17.49 18.22
C GLU A 189 18.95 16.32 17.82
N GLU A 190 17.80 16.18 18.49
CA GLU A 190 16.88 15.06 18.28
C GLU A 190 15.49 15.49 17.79
N SER A 191 15.27 16.77 17.48
CA SER A 191 13.97 17.30 17.08
C SER A 191 14.00 17.99 15.72
N VAL A 192 12.92 17.79 14.96
CA VAL A 192 12.67 18.43 13.68
C VAL A 192 11.30 19.09 13.67
N ASP A 193 11.20 20.18 12.93
CA ASP A 193 9.95 20.81 12.56
C ASP A 193 9.71 20.53 11.08
N LEU A 194 8.56 19.93 10.76
CA LEU A 194 8.15 19.59 9.40
C LEU A 194 7.19 20.65 8.88
N TYR A 195 7.48 21.18 7.70
CA TYR A 195 6.72 22.22 7.02
C TYR A 195 6.15 21.68 5.71
N VAL A 196 4.88 21.97 5.45
CA VAL A 196 4.19 21.56 4.23
C VAL A 196 3.34 22.71 3.73
N ASN A 197 3.51 23.10 2.47
CA ASN A 197 2.67 24.10 1.80
C ASN A 197 1.88 23.43 0.68
N VAL A 198 0.56 23.30 0.87
CA VAL A 198 -0.34 22.76 -0.15
C VAL A 198 -0.75 23.90 -1.06
N GLN A 199 -0.29 23.85 -2.32
CA GLN A 199 -0.43 24.95 -3.27
C GLN A 199 -1.77 24.87 -4.02
N LYS A 200 -1.97 23.83 -4.84
CA LYS A 200 -3.14 23.72 -5.71
C LYS A 200 -3.44 22.29 -6.13
N GLY A 201 -4.69 22.02 -6.47
CA GLY A 201 -5.11 20.84 -7.24
C GLY A 201 -5.00 21.10 -8.73
N GLN A 202 -4.85 20.03 -9.53
CA GLN A 202 -4.83 20.13 -10.98
C GLN A 202 -5.63 18.99 -11.61
N ARG A 203 -6.54 19.34 -12.52
CA ARG A 203 -7.42 18.39 -13.23
C ARG A 203 -8.13 17.43 -12.27
N LEU A 204 -8.58 17.96 -11.13
CA LEU A 204 -9.43 17.20 -10.23
C LEU A 204 -10.74 16.89 -10.97
N PRO A 205 -11.36 15.72 -10.76
CA PRO A 205 -12.54 15.32 -11.48
C PRO A 205 -13.67 16.30 -11.18
N ALA A 206 -13.86 17.21 -12.11
CA ALA A 206 -14.98 18.09 -12.11
C ALA A 206 -16.12 17.45 -12.90
N ARG A 207 -17.33 17.72 -12.42
CA ARG A 207 -18.63 17.52 -13.09
C ARG A 207 -19.27 16.14 -12.89
N LYS A 208 -20.40 16.18 -12.18
CA LYS A 208 -21.72 16.30 -12.83
C LYS A 208 -22.84 16.76 -11.88
N PHE A 209 -22.65 16.69 -10.57
CA PHE A 209 -23.54 17.26 -9.56
C PHE A 209 -22.70 17.64 -8.33
N GLU A 210 -22.81 18.90 -7.88
CA GLU A 210 -22.51 19.34 -6.51
C GLU A 210 -21.18 18.91 -5.88
N MET A 211 -20.05 19.02 -6.60
CA MET A 211 -18.72 18.97 -5.97
C MET A 211 -18.33 20.38 -5.49
N ASN A 212 -19.24 21.08 -4.82
CA ASN A 212 -19.18 22.56 -4.77
C ASN A 212 -17.96 23.10 -4.01
N GLU A 213 -17.32 22.27 -3.18
CA GLU A 213 -16.49 22.77 -2.11
C GLU A 213 -15.41 21.73 -1.73
N LEU A 214 -14.22 21.89 -2.31
CA LEU A 214 -13.05 21.04 -2.05
C LEU A 214 -12.18 21.59 -0.93
N TYR A 215 -11.60 20.70 -0.14
CA TYR A 215 -10.58 21.03 0.85
C TYR A 215 -9.55 19.92 0.96
N VAL A 216 -8.35 20.28 1.43
CA VAL A 216 -7.26 19.34 1.66
C VAL A 216 -7.09 19.13 3.15
N LYS A 217 -6.88 17.88 3.53
CA LYS A 217 -6.57 17.45 4.88
C LYS A 217 -5.18 16.82 4.91
N LEU A 218 -4.31 17.34 5.76
CA LEU A 218 -2.94 16.87 5.93
C LEU A 218 -2.83 16.02 7.20
N THR A 219 -2.21 14.85 7.08
CA THR A 219 -2.03 13.93 8.21
C THR A 219 -0.64 13.28 8.20
N LEU A 220 -0.07 13.05 9.38
CA LEU A 220 1.14 12.24 9.53
C LEU A 220 0.74 10.81 9.88
N CYS A 221 1.29 9.85 9.14
CA CYS A 221 0.91 8.44 9.28
C CYS A 221 2.13 7.52 9.44
N PRO A 222 1.99 6.41 10.19
CA PRO A 222 0.83 6.04 11.00
C PRO A 222 0.69 6.90 12.26
N SER A 223 -0.54 7.16 12.70
CA SER A 223 -0.85 7.99 13.88
C SER A 223 -0.20 7.50 15.19
N SER A 224 0.14 6.20 15.27
CA SER A 224 0.87 5.62 16.40
C SER A 224 2.28 6.19 16.58
N LEU A 225 2.89 6.73 15.53
CA LEU A 225 4.18 7.43 15.57
C LEU A 225 4.03 8.93 15.92
N PHE A 226 2.81 9.48 15.84
CA PHE A 226 2.52 10.90 15.98
C PHE A 226 1.40 11.19 16.99
N PRO A 227 1.49 10.69 18.23
CA PRO A 227 0.38 10.75 19.19
C PRO A 227 -0.04 12.18 19.58
N ASN A 228 0.89 13.14 19.52
CA ASN A 228 0.68 14.51 19.98
C ASN A 228 0.35 15.49 18.83
N GLN A 229 0.25 15.01 17.59
CA GLN A 229 0.06 15.86 16.40
C GLN A 229 -1.41 15.87 15.94
N ILE A 230 -2.33 15.78 16.90
CA ILE A 230 -3.76 15.97 16.70
C ILE A 230 -4.05 17.41 17.12
N PRO A 231 -4.52 18.28 16.22
CA PRO A 231 -5.49 17.94 15.19
C PRO A 231 -4.93 17.85 13.77
N LEU A 232 -5.70 17.13 12.96
CA LEU A 232 -5.64 17.16 11.51
C LEU A 232 -5.70 18.62 11.04
N LYS A 233 -4.73 19.02 10.22
CA LYS A 233 -4.75 20.36 9.65
C LYS A 233 -5.47 20.30 8.30
N SER A 234 -6.48 21.15 8.13
CA SER A 234 -7.24 21.24 6.90
C SER A 234 -7.11 22.63 6.31
N THR A 235 -7.19 22.73 4.99
CA THR A 235 -7.33 24.00 4.29
C THR A 235 -8.75 24.55 4.49
N PRO A 236 -8.95 25.85 4.29
CA PRO A 236 -10.27 26.37 3.94
C PRO A 236 -10.82 25.65 2.72
N VAL A 237 -12.13 25.72 2.60
CA VAL A 237 -12.85 25.20 1.47
C VAL A 237 -12.69 26.18 0.31
N THR A 238 -12.39 25.67 -0.88
CA THR A 238 -12.25 26.46 -2.09
C THR A 238 -13.51 26.38 -2.94
N GLU A 239 -13.80 27.44 -3.69
CA GLU A 239 -14.87 27.46 -4.69
C GLU A 239 -14.67 26.39 -5.77
N ASP A 240 -15.79 26.06 -6.45
CA ASP A 240 -15.86 25.01 -7.45
C ASP A 240 -14.91 25.28 -8.64
N SER A 241 -13.81 24.53 -8.65
CA SER A 241 -12.80 24.60 -9.69
C SER A 241 -12.10 23.25 -9.83
N ASP A 242 -11.88 22.83 -11.07
CA ASP A 242 -11.05 21.68 -11.45
C ASP A 242 -9.57 21.88 -11.04
N ASN A 243 -9.18 23.13 -10.75
CA ASN A 243 -7.83 23.54 -10.40
C ASN A 243 -7.84 24.45 -9.16
N PRO A 244 -8.33 23.97 -8.00
CA PRO A 244 -8.48 24.80 -6.82
C PRO A 244 -7.11 25.22 -6.30
N VAL A 245 -7.00 26.47 -5.86
CA VAL A 245 -5.78 27.01 -5.23
C VAL A 245 -6.02 27.05 -3.73
N PHE A 246 -5.21 26.30 -2.98
CA PHE A 246 -5.30 26.19 -1.52
C PHE A 246 -4.33 27.15 -0.82
N ASN A 247 -3.08 27.22 -1.31
CA ASN A 247 -1.97 27.99 -0.74
C ASN A 247 -1.92 28.00 0.79
N GLN A 248 -2.06 26.82 1.39
CA GLN A 248 -2.13 26.68 2.84
C GLN A 248 -0.85 26.08 3.40
N PHE A 249 -0.27 26.81 4.35
CA PHE A 249 0.89 26.38 5.09
C PHE A 249 0.52 25.58 6.35
N PHE A 250 1.29 24.52 6.60
CA PHE A 250 1.16 23.63 7.75
C PHE A 250 2.53 23.37 8.37
N GLN A 251 2.61 23.41 9.70
CA GLN A 251 3.80 23.08 10.47
C GLN A 251 3.50 21.98 11.50
N PHE A 252 4.37 20.98 11.61
CA PHE A 252 4.35 19.98 12.69
C PHE A 252 5.64 20.13 13.48
N SER A 253 5.52 20.69 14.68
CA SER A 253 6.69 21.03 15.49
C SER A 253 7.11 19.91 16.43
N ASN A 254 8.39 19.94 16.80
CA ASN A 254 8.99 19.08 17.82
C ASN A 254 8.76 17.58 17.55
N LEU A 255 8.97 17.18 16.30
CA LEU A 255 8.93 15.79 15.90
C LEU A 255 10.29 15.13 16.19
N PRO A 256 10.35 13.87 16.65
CA PRO A 256 11.63 13.19 16.85
C PRO A 256 12.35 12.99 15.51
N ALA A 257 13.59 13.44 15.36
CA ALA A 257 14.33 13.38 14.09
C ALA A 257 14.38 11.97 13.47
N LYS A 258 14.44 10.94 14.32
CA LYS A 258 14.42 9.53 13.91
C LYS A 258 13.23 9.13 13.04
N ILE A 259 12.10 9.85 13.09
CA ILE A 259 10.92 9.53 12.26
C ILE A 259 11.21 9.65 10.77
N LEU A 260 12.16 10.51 10.38
CA LEU A 260 12.50 10.75 8.98
C LEU A 260 13.08 9.49 8.32
N SER A 261 13.69 8.61 9.12
CA SER A 261 14.26 7.34 8.69
C SER A 261 13.33 6.13 8.90
N ILE A 262 12.19 6.30 9.58
CA ILE A 262 11.27 5.18 9.84
C ILE A 262 10.55 4.77 8.55
N LYS A 263 10.74 3.53 8.13
CA LYS A 263 10.00 2.95 7.00
C LYS A 263 8.50 3.00 7.25
N GLY A 264 7.78 3.69 6.36
CA GLY A 264 6.32 3.85 6.40
C GLY A 264 5.82 5.05 7.19
N ALA A 265 6.72 5.89 7.71
CA ALA A 265 6.37 7.21 8.16
C ALA A 265 6.17 8.14 6.94
N VAL A 266 5.01 8.76 6.83
CA VAL A 266 4.61 9.54 5.65
C VAL A 266 3.87 10.82 6.02
N VAL A 267 3.86 11.76 5.08
CA VAL A 267 2.85 12.80 4.96
C VAL A 267 1.76 12.31 4.01
N GLN A 268 0.52 12.28 4.49
CA GLN A 268 -0.66 11.96 3.69
C GLN A 268 -1.43 13.25 3.40
N VAL A 269 -1.63 13.52 2.11
CA VAL A 269 -2.43 14.63 1.59
C VAL A 269 -3.75 14.05 1.09
N LEU A 270 -4.85 14.36 1.76
CA LEU A 270 -6.18 13.84 1.43
C LEU A 270 -7.04 14.97 0.87
N VAL A 271 -7.46 14.84 -0.39
CA VAL A 271 -8.40 15.77 -1.04
C VAL A 271 -9.81 15.24 -0.83
N LEU A 272 -10.69 16.11 -0.32
CA LEU A 272 -12.06 15.80 0.05
C LEU A 272 -12.97 16.90 -0.47
N ASN A 273 -14.23 16.56 -0.67
CA ASN A 273 -15.32 17.53 -0.73
C ASN A 273 -16.12 17.53 0.58
N GLN A 274 -16.96 18.55 0.78
CA GLN A 274 -17.72 18.72 2.02
C GLN A 274 -18.71 17.58 2.31
N ASP A 275 -19.45 17.13 1.30
CA ASP A 275 -20.41 16.02 1.39
C ASP A 275 -19.72 14.64 1.51
N LYS A 276 -18.39 14.60 1.30
CA LYS A 276 -17.53 13.41 1.34
C LYS A 276 -17.83 12.40 0.23
N SER A 277 -18.52 12.82 -0.84
CA SER A 277 -18.75 11.98 -2.01
C SER A 277 -17.48 11.79 -2.86
N TYR A 278 -16.49 12.66 -2.70
CA TYR A 278 -15.14 12.52 -3.26
C TYR A 278 -14.09 12.37 -2.17
N SER A 279 -13.18 11.41 -2.38
CA SER A 279 -11.99 11.28 -1.55
C SER A 279 -10.87 10.62 -2.35
N ALA A 280 -9.74 11.32 -2.45
CA ALA A 280 -8.53 10.82 -3.06
C ALA A 280 -7.31 11.27 -2.26
N GLU A 281 -6.23 10.50 -2.31
CA GLU A 281 -5.04 10.74 -1.51
C GLU A 281 -3.76 10.72 -2.34
N ALA A 282 -2.80 11.51 -1.88
CA ALA A 282 -1.39 11.43 -2.25
C ALA A 282 -0.56 11.21 -0.98
N VAL A 283 0.56 10.50 -1.11
CA VAL A 283 1.38 10.09 0.03
C VAL A 283 2.86 10.33 -0.28
N LEU A 284 3.52 11.15 0.55
CA LEU A 284 4.95 11.44 0.47
C LEU A 284 5.69 10.77 1.64
N LEU A 285 6.74 10.00 1.35
CA LEU A 285 7.53 9.35 2.40
C LEU A 285 8.36 10.40 3.15
N LEU A 286 8.43 10.33 4.49
CA LEU A 286 9.21 11.31 5.25
C LEU A 286 10.71 11.28 4.91
N LYS A 287 11.24 10.14 4.48
CA LYS A 287 12.62 10.02 3.97
C LYS A 287 12.89 10.83 2.69
N GLN A 288 11.84 11.23 1.95
CA GLN A 288 11.93 12.02 0.72
C GLN A 288 11.84 13.53 0.99
N VAL A 289 11.45 13.92 2.20
CA VAL A 289 11.33 15.34 2.59
C VAL A 289 12.73 15.92 2.77
N GLN A 290 12.99 17.08 2.18
CA GLN A 290 14.32 17.68 2.18
C GLN A 290 14.60 18.46 3.47
N ASN A 291 15.86 18.45 3.91
CA ASN A 291 16.33 19.33 4.97
C ASN A 291 16.34 20.77 4.44
N MET A 292 15.66 21.67 5.14
CA MET A 292 15.56 23.08 4.77
C MET A 292 16.32 24.03 5.70
N SER A 293 17.21 23.53 6.56
CA SER A 293 18.06 24.36 7.42
C SER A 293 18.97 25.32 6.63
N GLY A 294 19.27 25.02 5.35
CA GLY A 294 20.03 25.90 4.46
C GLY A 294 19.19 26.89 3.64
N PHE A 295 17.86 26.83 3.71
CA PHE A 295 16.98 27.70 2.93
C PHE A 295 16.26 28.72 3.81
N ALA A 296 16.11 29.95 3.30
CA ALA A 296 15.37 31.00 3.97
C ALA A 296 13.86 30.68 4.06
N SER A 297 13.31 30.05 3.03
CA SER A 297 11.87 29.75 2.90
C SER A 297 11.63 28.37 2.28
N LEU A 298 10.42 27.84 2.49
CA LEU A 298 9.96 26.60 1.86
C LEU A 298 9.80 26.74 0.34
N GLU A 299 9.61 27.96 -0.15
CA GLU A 299 9.42 28.27 -1.57
C GLU A 299 10.61 27.88 -2.45
N PHE A 300 11.81 27.79 -1.87
CA PHE A 300 13.04 27.36 -2.55
C PHE A 300 13.14 25.84 -2.73
N LEU A 301 12.23 25.07 -2.13
CA LEU A 301 12.19 23.61 -2.31
C LEU A 301 11.43 23.23 -3.58
N PRO A 302 11.76 22.08 -4.20
CA PRO A 302 11.00 21.57 -5.33
C PRO A 302 9.54 21.31 -4.97
N VAL A 303 8.64 21.56 -5.93
CA VAL A 303 7.22 21.24 -5.81
C VAL A 303 7.00 19.77 -6.15
N TYR A 304 6.36 19.04 -5.25
CA TYR A 304 5.85 17.70 -5.50
C TYR A 304 4.51 17.80 -6.23
N LEU A 305 4.46 17.32 -7.47
CA LEU A 305 3.22 17.14 -8.22
C LEU A 305 2.83 15.66 -8.17
N MET A 306 1.93 15.29 -7.26
CA MET A 306 1.58 13.89 -7.01
C MET A 306 0.21 13.55 -7.59
N ALA A 307 0.13 12.43 -8.31
CA ALA A 307 -1.14 11.88 -8.79
C ALA A 307 -1.98 11.38 -7.60
N LEU A 308 -3.26 11.74 -7.61
CA LEU A 308 -4.21 11.32 -6.59
C LEU A 308 -4.70 9.90 -6.85
N LYS A 309 -4.88 9.13 -5.78
CA LYS A 309 -5.31 7.73 -5.83
C LYS A 309 -6.45 7.47 -4.86
N LYS A 310 -7.30 6.49 -5.18
CA LYS A 310 -8.21 5.89 -4.21
C LYS A 310 -7.44 4.88 -3.37
N PHE A 311 -7.77 4.81 -2.08
CA PHE A 311 -7.21 3.78 -1.22
C PHE A 311 -7.78 2.41 -1.64
N ASP A 312 -6.90 1.49 -2.00
CA ASP A 312 -7.29 0.14 -2.43
C ASP A 312 -7.53 -0.78 -1.22
N MET A 313 -8.81 -1.10 -1.01
CA MET A 313 -9.27 -1.98 0.07
C MET A 313 -9.01 -3.46 -0.22
N SER A 314 -8.59 -3.84 -1.44
CA SER A 314 -8.29 -5.22 -1.78
C SER A 314 -6.90 -5.67 -1.32
N GLN A 315 -6.02 -4.72 -0.97
CA GLN A 315 -4.66 -5.03 -0.56
C GLN A 315 -4.59 -5.93 0.67
N ILE A 316 -3.65 -6.88 0.64
CA ILE A 316 -3.40 -7.84 1.72
C ILE A 316 -3.18 -7.12 3.05
N SER A 317 -2.40 -6.04 3.05
CA SER A 317 -2.11 -5.23 4.23
C SER A 317 -3.37 -4.63 4.86
N TYR A 318 -4.34 -4.18 4.04
CA TYR A 318 -5.64 -3.73 4.51
C TYR A 318 -6.47 -4.89 5.09
N GLN A 319 -6.50 -6.05 4.43
CA GLN A 319 -7.23 -7.23 4.93
C GLN A 319 -6.69 -7.70 6.29
N VAL A 320 -5.37 -7.68 6.47
CA VAL A 320 -4.74 -7.98 7.77
C VAL A 320 -5.18 -6.97 8.83
N LEU A 321 -5.17 -5.67 8.53
CA LEU A 321 -5.63 -4.63 9.46
C LEU A 321 -7.14 -4.76 9.76
N LYS A 322 -7.95 -5.14 8.77
CA LYS A 322 -9.38 -5.41 8.92
C LYS A 322 -9.62 -6.57 9.87
N ASN A 323 -8.86 -7.66 9.75
CA ASN A 323 -8.97 -8.79 10.67
C ASN A 323 -8.52 -8.41 12.09
N ARG A 324 -7.43 -7.63 12.23
CA ARG A 324 -6.95 -7.12 13.53
C ARG A 324 -7.93 -6.15 14.19
N SER A 325 -8.77 -5.44 13.43
CA SER A 325 -9.71 -4.44 13.95
C SER A 325 -10.71 -4.98 14.99
N ARG A 326 -10.88 -6.31 15.07
CA ARG A 326 -11.70 -6.99 16.09
C ARG A 326 -11.17 -6.77 17.51
N TRP A 327 -9.85 -6.63 17.67
CA TRP A 327 -9.19 -6.55 18.98
C TRP A 327 -8.13 -5.43 19.09
N ASP A 328 -7.61 -4.90 17.98
CA ASP A 328 -6.64 -3.80 17.96
C ASP A 328 -7.36 -2.46 17.77
N LYS A 329 -7.35 -1.61 18.82
CA LYS A 329 -8.02 -0.29 18.81
C LYS A 329 -7.53 0.61 17.68
N ASN A 330 -6.23 0.61 17.38
CA ASN A 330 -5.68 1.49 16.34
C ASN A 330 -6.03 0.96 14.95
N ALA A 331 -6.00 -0.36 14.75
CA ALA A 331 -6.49 -0.97 13.52
C ALA A 331 -7.97 -0.67 13.33
N LYS A 332 -8.78 -0.77 14.39
CA LYS A 332 -10.21 -0.39 14.35
C LYS A 332 -10.41 1.06 13.96
N LEU A 333 -9.62 2.00 14.50
CA LEU A 333 -9.69 3.41 14.12
C LEU A 333 -9.33 3.63 12.65
N PHE A 334 -8.24 3.02 12.17
CA PHE A 334 -7.81 3.09 10.77
C PHE A 334 -8.84 2.50 9.80
N ILE A 335 -9.35 1.29 10.10
CA ILE A 335 -10.35 0.62 9.27
C ILE A 335 -11.66 1.41 9.26
N ASN A 336 -12.08 1.97 10.40
CA ASN A 336 -13.25 2.82 10.46
C ASN A 336 -13.07 4.12 9.66
N SER A 337 -11.89 4.75 9.69
CA SER A 337 -11.65 5.96 8.90
C SER A 337 -11.70 5.66 7.40
N ARG A 338 -11.12 4.53 6.97
CA ARG A 338 -11.16 4.09 5.56
C ARG A 338 -12.57 3.70 5.10
N ASN A 339 -13.30 2.92 5.89
CA ASN A 339 -14.68 2.54 5.56
C ASN A 339 -15.64 3.73 5.52
N LYS A 340 -15.45 4.75 6.38
CA LYS A 340 -16.25 5.99 6.33
C LYS A 340 -16.05 6.72 5.01
N ALA A 341 -14.81 6.82 4.51
CA ALA A 341 -14.53 7.43 3.22
C ALA A 341 -15.23 6.67 2.07
N VAL A 342 -15.17 5.33 2.06
CA VAL A 342 -15.79 4.52 1.00
C VAL A 342 -17.32 4.53 1.02
N LYS A 343 -17.94 4.48 2.21
CA LYS A 343 -19.41 4.51 2.32
C LYS A 343 -20.00 5.79 1.74
N ASN A 344 -19.36 6.92 1.99
CA ASN A 344 -19.82 8.22 1.51
C ASN A 344 -19.71 8.33 -0.02
N GLN A 345 -18.73 7.66 -0.65
CA GLN A 345 -18.60 7.60 -2.11
C GLN A 345 -19.69 6.75 -2.79
N LYS A 346 -20.17 5.67 -2.17
CA LYS A 346 -21.18 4.79 -2.80
C LYS A 346 -22.56 5.44 -2.90
N ILE A 347 -22.89 6.34 -1.97
CA ILE A 347 -24.19 7.02 -1.91
C ILE A 347 -24.35 8.01 -3.09
N SER A 348 -23.26 8.61 -3.59
CA SER A 348 -23.33 9.54 -4.73
C SER A 348 -23.43 8.83 -6.08
N LEU A 349 -22.89 7.61 -6.21
CA LEU A 349 -22.88 6.86 -7.47
C LEU A 349 -24.21 6.14 -7.79
N SER A 350 -25.11 5.95 -6.80
CA SER A 350 -26.40 5.29 -7.02
C SER A 350 -27.46 6.17 -7.71
N CYS A 351 -27.21 7.47 -7.85
CA CYS A 351 -28.12 8.41 -8.48
C CYS A 351 -27.68 8.73 -9.92
N ILE A 352 -27.50 7.70 -10.75
CA ILE A 352 -27.36 7.88 -12.21
C ILE A 352 -28.72 7.55 -12.83
N PRO A 353 -29.58 8.55 -13.12
CA PRO A 353 -30.75 8.33 -13.97
C PRO A 353 -30.24 7.88 -15.34
N GLY A 354 -30.60 6.66 -15.76
CA GLY A 354 -30.29 6.15 -17.10
C GLY A 354 -29.33 4.95 -17.18
N LYS A 355 -28.79 4.46 -16.05
CA LYS A 355 -28.21 3.09 -16.01
C LYS A 355 -29.24 2.12 -15.47
N ASN A 356 -30.06 1.58 -16.37
CA ASN A 356 -30.82 0.37 -16.06
C ASN A 356 -29.84 -0.72 -15.61
N PRO A 357 -30.13 -1.44 -14.51
CA PRO A 357 -29.37 -2.64 -14.19
C PRO A 357 -29.65 -3.66 -15.30
N CYS A 358 -28.71 -3.82 -16.23
CA CYS A 358 -28.69 -5.00 -17.08
C CYS A 358 -28.47 -6.20 -16.16
N LEU A 359 -29.55 -6.97 -15.96
CA LEU A 359 -29.52 -8.32 -15.43
C LEU A 359 -28.56 -9.15 -16.30
N PHE A 360 -27.50 -9.66 -15.67
CA PHE A 360 -26.81 -10.87 -16.07
C PHE A 360 -26.77 -11.81 -14.87
#